data_AF-A0A2K3M1W4-F1
#
_entry.id   AF-A0A2K3M1W4-F1
#
_cell.length_a   1.000
_cell.length_b   1.000
_cell.length_c   1.000
_cell.angle_alpha   90.00
_cell.angle_beta   90.00
_cell.angle_gamma   90.00
#
_symmetry.space_group_name_H-M   'P 1'
#
loop_
_entity.id
_entity.type
_entity.pdbx_description
1 polymer ?
#
loop_
_entity_poly.entity_id
_entity_poly.type
_entity_poly.pdbx_seq_one_letter_code
_entity_poly.pdbx_strand_id
1 'polypeptide(L)'
;MAPYVDCIDQGVSSIMISYSSWNGVKLHGHHYLINDILKEKLGFKGFVISDWEGIDELCQPYGSDYRYCISTAINAGIDMVMVPLRYEKFMEELTSLVQSGEVPIARIDDAVERILRVKFIAELFEFPLTDRSLLDRVGCKIHRDLAREAVRKSLVLLKNGKDPSKPFIPLNRNAKRILIAGTHANDIGYQCGGWTRTKYGSSGQITIGTTILDAVKEAVGHETEVIYEQCPSTEFIECNEFSLAIVAIGEAPYAECGGDNKELVIPFNGTGIVDIVADKIPTLVILISGRPLVLEQSFLEKIEALVAALLPGTEGHGITDVIFGDHDFKGKLPMTWFKRVEQLDQPVEGVNSCDDPLFPLGYGLAYNNEISHD
;
A
#
# COMPACT_ATOMS: atom_id res chain seq x y z
N MET A 1 17.75 7.57 -0.21
CA MET A 1 18.31 8.63 -1.08
C MET A 1 18.23 8.27 -2.55
N ALA A 2 18.62 7.06 -2.99
CA ALA A 2 18.67 6.71 -4.42
C ALA A 2 17.40 7.08 -5.23
N PRO A 3 16.16 6.77 -4.78
CA PRO A 3 14.96 7.16 -5.55
C PRO A 3 14.74 8.68 -5.69
N TYR A 4 15.31 9.50 -4.79
CA TYR A 4 15.21 10.96 -4.91
C TYR A 4 15.99 11.47 -6.12
N VAL A 5 17.13 10.86 -6.46
CA VAL A 5 17.94 11.27 -7.61
C VAL A 5 17.12 11.08 -8.90
N ASP A 6 16.55 9.89 -9.09
CA ASP A 6 15.74 9.58 -10.27
C ASP A 6 14.50 10.49 -10.39
N CYS A 7 13.84 10.80 -9.26
CA CYS A 7 12.70 11.71 -9.24
C CYS A 7 13.10 13.16 -9.58
N ILE A 8 14.25 13.63 -9.09
CA ILE A 8 14.77 14.98 -9.38
C ILE A 8 15.14 15.08 -10.87
N ASP A 9 15.79 14.06 -11.43
CA ASP A 9 16.14 14.00 -12.86
C ASP A 9 14.89 13.99 -13.76
N GLN A 10 13.79 13.41 -13.29
CA GLN A 10 12.49 13.44 -13.97
C GLN A 10 11.70 14.75 -13.74
N GLY A 11 12.25 15.70 -12.98
CA GLY A 11 11.63 17.01 -12.76
C GLY A 11 10.49 17.00 -11.75
N VAL A 12 10.57 16.18 -10.69
CA VAL A 12 9.60 16.21 -9.58
C VAL A 12 9.43 17.63 -9.05
N SER A 13 8.19 18.09 -8.90
CA SER A 13 7.89 19.50 -8.58
C SER A 13 8.00 19.84 -7.10
N SER A 14 7.73 18.88 -6.21
CA SER A 14 7.78 19.08 -4.77
C SER A 14 8.30 17.85 -4.04
N ILE A 15 8.94 18.09 -2.89
CA ILE A 15 9.44 17.04 -2.01
C ILE A 15 8.93 17.31 -0.59
N MET A 16 8.33 16.31 0.02
CA MET A 16 7.80 16.40 1.38
C MET A 16 8.82 15.89 2.41
N ILE A 17 8.97 16.60 3.51
CA ILE A 17 9.85 16.20 4.62
C ILE A 17 9.13 15.24 5.56
N SER A 18 9.75 14.09 5.83
CA SER A 18 9.26 13.05 6.73
C SER A 18 9.29 13.47 8.21
N TYR A 19 8.33 13.03 9.02
CA TYR A 19 8.32 13.18 10.49
C TYR A 19 9.52 12.53 11.20
N SER A 20 10.16 11.57 10.54
CA SER A 20 11.22 10.77 11.14
C SER A 20 12.45 11.60 11.54
N SER A 21 13.32 10.96 12.31
CA SER A 21 14.63 11.50 12.65
C SER A 21 15.73 10.68 11.97
N TRP A 22 16.83 11.33 11.60
CA TRP A 22 18.06 10.67 11.21
C TRP A 22 19.11 10.90 12.30
N ASN A 23 19.65 9.82 12.88
CA ASN A 23 20.59 9.86 14.00
C ASN A 23 20.13 10.77 15.16
N GLY A 24 18.84 10.70 15.50
CA GLY A 24 18.23 11.48 16.59
C GLY A 24 17.81 12.90 16.21
N VAL A 25 18.16 13.40 15.02
CA VAL A 25 17.80 14.76 14.56
C VAL A 25 16.56 14.71 13.67
N LYS A 26 15.53 15.47 14.03
CA LYS A 26 14.28 15.59 13.26
C LYS A 26 14.53 16.15 11.86
N LEU A 27 13.97 15.50 10.83
CA LEU A 27 14.21 15.89 9.45
C LEU A 27 13.63 17.27 9.10
N HIS A 28 12.51 17.68 9.72
CA HIS A 28 11.94 19.03 9.53
C HIS A 28 12.87 20.18 9.93
N GLY A 29 13.89 19.93 10.75
CA GLY A 29 14.91 20.92 11.14
C GLY A 29 16.30 20.65 10.54
N HIS A 30 16.42 19.71 9.61
CA HIS A 30 17.72 19.17 9.20
C HIS A 30 18.34 19.93 8.02
N HIS A 31 18.91 21.12 8.30
CA HIS A 31 19.51 22.01 7.29
C HIS A 31 20.43 21.30 6.29
N TYR A 32 21.38 20.49 6.76
CA TYR A 32 22.34 19.78 5.89
C TYR A 32 21.65 18.89 4.83
N LEU A 33 20.57 18.19 5.19
CA LEU A 33 19.90 17.29 4.24
C LEU A 33 19.02 18.06 3.26
N ILE A 34 18.39 19.14 3.72
CA ILE A 34 17.45 19.93 2.93
C ILE A 34 18.18 20.91 1.99
N ASN A 35 19.14 21.69 2.51
CA ASN A 35 19.87 22.65 1.70
C ASN A 35 21.07 21.98 1.01
N ASP A 36 22.09 21.60 1.78
CA ASP A 36 23.39 21.18 1.24
C ASP A 36 23.26 19.94 0.35
N ILE A 37 22.46 18.95 0.75
CA ILE A 37 22.25 17.74 -0.05
C ILE A 37 21.16 17.95 -1.09
N LEU A 38 19.92 18.21 -0.70
CA LEU A 38 18.79 18.19 -1.63
C LEU A 38 18.82 19.38 -2.62
N LYS A 39 18.93 20.61 -2.12
CA LYS A 39 18.84 21.81 -2.98
C LYS A 39 20.14 22.11 -3.72
N GLU A 40 21.29 21.97 -3.06
CA GLU A 40 22.60 22.31 -3.62
C GLU A 40 23.21 21.13 -4.38
N LYS A 41 23.55 20.04 -3.69
CA LYS A 41 24.26 18.90 -4.29
C LYS A 41 23.43 18.14 -5.33
N LEU A 42 22.17 17.86 -5.03
CA LEU A 42 21.25 17.19 -5.97
C LEU A 42 20.56 18.19 -6.92
N GLY A 43 20.73 19.49 -6.69
CA GLY A 43 20.25 20.53 -7.60
C GLY A 43 18.73 20.70 -7.65
N PHE A 44 17.97 20.20 -6.67
CA PHE A 44 16.51 20.28 -6.67
C PHE A 44 16.00 21.73 -6.78
N LYS A 45 15.19 22.01 -7.81
CA LYS A 45 14.66 23.35 -8.12
C LYS A 45 13.17 23.53 -7.79
N GLY A 46 12.47 22.46 -7.42
CA GLY A 46 11.12 22.54 -6.88
C GLY A 46 11.11 23.17 -5.48
N PHE A 47 9.95 23.06 -4.82
CA PHE A 47 9.79 23.51 -3.43
C PHE A 47 9.70 22.34 -2.45
N VAL A 48 10.25 22.54 -1.25
CA VAL A 48 10.19 21.61 -0.13
C VAL A 48 8.97 21.91 0.72
N ILE A 49 8.13 20.91 0.97
CA ILE A 49 6.93 21.02 1.80
C ILE A 49 7.09 20.24 3.11
N SER A 50 6.57 20.74 4.22
CA SER A 50 6.46 19.93 5.45
C SER A 50 5.35 18.88 5.31
N ASP A 51 5.47 17.77 6.02
CA ASP A 51 4.30 16.94 6.35
C ASP A 51 3.28 17.71 7.23
N TRP A 52 2.08 17.13 7.42
CA TRP A 52 0.95 17.67 8.17
C TRP A 52 1.35 18.00 9.61
N GLU A 53 1.40 19.29 9.96
CA GLU A 53 1.88 19.76 11.27
C GLU A 53 3.29 19.23 11.66
N GLY A 54 4.09 18.79 10.69
CA GLY A 54 5.36 18.12 11.00
C GLY A 54 6.41 19.02 11.65
N ILE A 55 6.30 20.35 11.48
CA ILE A 55 7.19 21.30 12.17
C ILE A 55 6.95 21.32 13.68
N ASP A 56 5.74 20.99 14.13
CA ASP A 56 5.37 21.00 15.54
C ASP A 56 6.05 19.87 16.34
N GLU A 57 6.50 18.81 15.66
CA GLU A 57 7.30 17.73 16.25
C GLU A 57 8.75 18.12 16.57
N LEU A 58 9.18 19.33 16.17
CA LEU A 58 10.49 19.86 16.54
C LEU A 58 10.60 20.19 18.03
N CYS A 59 9.46 20.31 18.72
CA CYS A 59 9.39 20.53 20.16
C CYS A 59 8.79 19.34 20.91
N GLN A 60 9.22 19.19 22.16
CA GLN A 60 8.62 18.30 23.13
C GLN A 60 8.34 19.10 24.42
N PRO A 61 7.08 19.27 24.85
CA PRO A 61 5.84 18.78 24.23
C PRO A 61 5.57 19.33 22.82
N TYR A 62 4.82 18.57 22.03
CA TYR A 62 4.42 18.93 20.65
C TYR A 62 3.92 20.37 20.53
N GLY A 63 4.51 21.13 19.60
CA GLY A 63 4.11 22.51 19.30
C GLY A 63 4.19 23.50 20.47
N SER A 64 4.88 23.15 21.56
CA SER A 64 4.96 23.99 22.78
C SER A 64 5.71 25.30 22.56
N ASP A 65 6.78 25.29 21.77
CA ASP A 65 7.49 26.49 21.30
C ASP A 65 7.36 26.62 19.77
N TYR A 66 6.22 27.18 19.36
CA TYR A 66 5.89 27.30 17.94
C TYR A 66 6.81 28.26 17.19
N ARG A 67 7.32 29.30 17.87
CA ARG A 67 8.28 30.24 17.27
C ARG A 67 9.59 29.53 16.94
N TYR A 68 10.08 28.69 17.86
CA TYR A 68 11.23 27.82 17.60
C TYR A 68 10.95 26.84 16.46
N CYS A 69 9.78 26.20 16.44
CA CYS A 69 9.41 25.26 15.38
C CYS A 69 9.45 25.92 13.99
N ILE A 70 8.85 27.11 13.86
CA ILE A 70 8.81 27.86 12.59
C ILE A 70 10.20 28.29 12.17
N SER A 71 10.94 28.98 13.06
CA SER A 71 12.27 29.49 12.73
C SER A 71 13.23 28.37 12.34
N THR A 72 13.23 27.26 13.07
CA THR A 72 14.06 26.08 12.78
C THR A 72 13.69 25.47 11.43
N ALA A 73 12.41 25.23 11.16
CA ALA A 73 11.96 24.60 9.91
C ALA A 73 12.25 25.46 8.66
N ILE A 74 11.94 26.76 8.73
CA ILE A 74 12.14 27.69 7.60
C ILE A 74 13.63 27.90 7.35
N ASN A 75 14.44 28.08 8.39
CA ASN A 75 15.90 28.23 8.24
C ASN A 75 16.59 26.91 7.83
N ALA A 76 15.99 25.76 8.13
CA ALA A 76 16.44 24.47 7.59
C ALA A 76 16.17 24.34 6.09
N GLY A 77 15.33 25.19 5.50
CA GLY A 77 15.10 25.26 4.06
C GLY A 77 13.74 24.74 3.60
N ILE A 78 12.77 24.53 4.50
CA ILE A 78 11.38 24.25 4.12
C ILE A 78 10.79 25.50 3.45
N ASP A 79 10.14 25.31 2.30
CA ASP A 79 9.59 26.39 1.48
C ASP A 79 8.09 26.60 1.72
N MET A 80 7.35 25.51 1.94
CA MET A 80 5.91 25.52 2.20
C MET A 80 5.60 24.72 3.48
N VAL A 81 4.84 25.29 4.40
CA VAL A 81 4.47 24.63 5.66
C VAL A 81 3.00 24.21 5.62
N MET A 82 2.74 22.94 5.86
CA MET A 82 1.40 22.38 6.02
C MET A 82 0.92 22.57 7.46
N VAL A 83 0.32 23.73 7.75
CA VAL A 83 -0.15 24.20 9.09
C VAL A 83 -1.55 23.71 9.48
N PRO A 84 -2.19 22.88 8.65
CA PRO A 84 -3.62 22.83 8.26
C PRO A 84 -4.68 23.75 8.90
N LEU A 85 -4.61 24.04 10.21
CA LEU A 85 -5.68 24.67 10.98
C LEU A 85 -5.29 26.04 11.56
N ARG A 86 -4.06 26.20 12.05
CA ARG A 86 -3.61 27.40 12.80
C ARG A 86 -2.83 28.41 11.94
N TYR A 87 -3.31 28.65 10.72
CA TYR A 87 -2.58 29.44 9.72
C TYR A 87 -2.39 30.92 10.14
N GLU A 88 -3.35 31.53 10.84
CA GLU A 88 -3.23 32.89 11.36
C GLU A 88 -2.03 33.03 12.31
N LYS A 89 -1.94 32.16 13.31
CA LYS A 89 -0.81 32.13 14.25
C LYS A 89 0.51 31.88 13.54
N PHE A 90 0.55 31.00 12.54
CA PHE A 90 1.76 30.76 11.76
C PHE A 90 2.19 32.02 10.99
N MET A 91 1.26 32.73 10.35
CA MET A 91 1.56 33.95 9.62
C MET A 91 2.07 35.06 10.54
N GLU A 92 1.43 35.24 11.71
CA GLU A 92 1.85 36.22 12.72
C GLU A 92 3.29 35.94 13.21
N GLU A 93 3.57 34.70 13.62
CA GLU A 93 4.88 34.31 14.12
C GLU A 93 5.96 34.38 13.04
N LEU A 94 5.70 33.89 11.82
CA LEU A 94 6.66 33.98 10.73
C LEU A 94 6.95 35.44 10.36
N THR A 95 5.93 36.30 10.31
CA THR A 95 6.11 37.73 10.06
C THR A 95 6.99 38.37 11.13
N SER A 96 6.73 38.05 12.40
CA SER A 96 7.53 38.51 13.55
C SER A 96 8.99 38.00 13.49
N LEU A 97 9.21 36.75 13.08
CA LEU A 97 10.53 36.16 12.88
C LEU A 97 11.32 36.88 11.77
N VAL A 98 10.66 37.27 10.68
CA VAL A 98 11.30 38.05 9.60
C VAL A 98 11.59 39.48 10.04
N GLN A 99 10.65 40.13 10.73
CA GLN A 99 10.83 41.50 11.24
C GLN A 99 11.95 41.62 12.27
N SER A 100 12.15 40.59 13.10
CA SER A 100 13.23 40.50 14.08
C SER A 100 14.58 40.08 13.48
N GLY A 101 14.60 39.60 12.23
CA GLY A 101 15.80 39.12 11.54
C GLY A 101 16.21 37.69 11.89
N GLU A 102 15.43 36.97 12.69
CA GLU A 102 15.65 35.55 13.02
C GLU A 102 15.44 34.64 11.79
N VAL A 103 14.58 35.05 10.86
CA VAL A 103 14.46 34.46 9.53
C VAL A 103 14.86 35.52 8.48
N PRO A 104 15.97 35.34 7.75
CA PRO A 104 16.39 36.32 6.75
C PRO A 104 15.38 36.48 5.60
N ILE A 105 15.18 37.70 5.10
CA ILE A 105 14.28 37.92 3.94
C ILE A 105 14.71 37.11 2.71
N ALA A 106 16.02 36.91 2.51
CA ALA A 106 16.54 36.07 1.43
C ALA A 106 16.09 34.60 1.52
N ARG A 107 15.80 34.08 2.72
CA ARG A 107 15.24 32.73 2.93
C ARG A 107 13.78 32.67 2.48
N ILE A 108 13.03 33.75 2.73
CA ILE A 108 11.66 33.91 2.24
C ILE A 108 11.65 34.05 0.71
N ASP A 109 12.57 34.84 0.14
CA ASP A 109 12.69 35.01 -1.31
C ASP A 109 12.99 33.67 -2.02
N ASP A 110 13.93 32.84 -1.52
CA ASP A 110 14.18 31.50 -2.10
C ASP A 110 12.95 30.58 -2.00
N ALA A 111 12.25 30.59 -0.86
CA ALA A 111 11.04 29.79 -0.68
C ALA A 111 9.92 30.20 -1.65
N VAL A 112 9.67 31.51 -1.76
CA VAL A 112 8.64 32.06 -2.65
C VAL A 112 9.02 31.85 -4.12
N GLU A 113 10.29 32.05 -4.50
CA GLU A 113 10.76 31.80 -5.86
C GLU A 113 10.51 30.35 -6.29
N ARG A 114 10.78 29.38 -5.42
CA ARG A 114 10.53 27.94 -5.69
C ARG A 114 9.05 27.62 -5.83
N ILE A 115 8.21 28.17 -4.95
CA ILE A 115 6.75 27.98 -5.03
C ILE A 115 6.20 28.59 -6.32
N LEU A 116 6.59 29.83 -6.64
CA LEU A 116 6.14 30.52 -7.84
C LEU A 116 6.64 29.82 -9.11
N ARG A 117 7.90 29.37 -9.14
CA ARG A 117 8.45 28.56 -10.25
C ARG A 117 7.55 27.38 -10.57
N VAL A 118 7.18 26.59 -9.55
CA VAL A 118 6.31 25.42 -9.76
C VAL A 118 4.92 25.83 -10.22
N LYS A 119 4.34 26.91 -9.65
CA LYS A 119 3.03 27.42 -10.09
C LYS A 119 3.02 27.88 -11.56
N PHE A 120 4.09 28.55 -12.01
CA PHE A 120 4.25 28.97 -13.41
C PHE A 120 4.48 27.78 -14.34
N ILE A 121 5.34 26.82 -13.98
CA ILE A 121 5.58 25.61 -14.79
C ILE A 121 4.30 24.77 -14.92
N ALA A 122 3.47 24.72 -13.88
CA ALA A 122 2.19 24.02 -13.89
C ALA A 122 1.06 24.81 -14.58
N GLU A 123 1.36 25.97 -15.17
CA GLU A 123 0.39 26.85 -15.85
C GLU A 123 -0.80 27.26 -14.97
N LEU A 124 -0.59 27.32 -13.64
CA LEU A 124 -1.66 27.62 -12.69
C LEU A 124 -2.16 29.07 -12.80
N PHE A 125 -1.36 29.96 -13.40
CA PHE A 125 -1.76 31.35 -13.66
C PHE A 125 -2.61 31.46 -14.94
N GLU A 126 -2.40 30.57 -15.90
CA GLU A 126 -3.16 30.48 -17.15
C GLU A 126 -4.48 29.74 -16.92
N PHE A 127 -4.45 28.67 -16.13
CA PHE A 127 -5.61 27.81 -15.84
C PHE A 127 -5.88 27.68 -14.33
N PRO A 128 -6.26 28.79 -13.64
CA PRO A 128 -6.44 28.79 -12.19
C PRO A 128 -7.74 28.11 -11.71
N LEU A 129 -8.66 27.80 -12.63
CA LEU A 129 -9.98 27.25 -12.32
C LEU A 129 -10.11 25.81 -12.81
N THR A 130 -10.93 25.03 -12.11
CA THR A 130 -11.23 23.64 -12.49
C THR A 130 -11.93 23.56 -13.84
N ASP A 131 -11.45 22.68 -14.71
CA ASP A 131 -12.17 22.26 -15.92
C ASP A 131 -13.18 21.16 -15.59
N ARG A 132 -14.47 21.52 -15.62
CA ARG A 132 -15.57 20.59 -15.32
C ARG A 132 -15.79 19.54 -16.41
N SER A 133 -15.26 19.74 -17.62
CA SER A 133 -15.38 18.77 -18.71
C SER A 133 -14.60 17.48 -18.42
N LEU A 134 -13.65 17.52 -17.49
CA LEU A 134 -12.83 16.37 -17.09
C LEU A 134 -13.52 15.46 -16.05
N LEU A 135 -14.72 15.79 -15.58
CA LEU A 135 -15.39 15.03 -14.52
C LEU A 135 -15.57 13.54 -14.90
N ASP A 136 -15.88 13.26 -16.17
CA ASP A 136 -16.07 11.90 -16.67
C ASP A 136 -14.77 11.07 -16.70
N ARG A 137 -13.60 11.68 -16.42
CA ARG A 137 -12.33 10.95 -16.22
C ARG A 137 -12.27 10.25 -14.86
N VAL A 138 -13.02 10.73 -13.87
CA VAL A 138 -13.01 10.18 -12.51
C VAL A 138 -13.69 8.82 -12.50
N GLY A 139 -12.92 7.75 -12.27
CA GLY A 139 -13.44 6.38 -12.24
C GLY A 139 -13.87 5.85 -13.61
N CYS A 140 -13.38 6.44 -14.71
CA CYS A 140 -13.69 6.01 -16.07
C CYS A 140 -13.21 4.59 -16.37
N LYS A 141 -13.83 3.94 -17.36
CA LYS A 141 -13.52 2.54 -17.71
C LYS A 141 -12.04 2.33 -18.06
N ILE A 142 -11.41 3.25 -18.79
CA ILE A 142 -10.00 3.12 -19.18
C ILE A 142 -9.08 3.05 -17.95
N HIS A 143 -9.35 3.85 -16.91
CA HIS A 143 -8.57 3.82 -15.68
C HIS A 143 -8.85 2.56 -14.85
N ARG A 144 -10.10 2.07 -14.87
CA ARG A 144 -10.46 0.79 -14.23
C ARG A 144 -9.83 -0.41 -14.93
N ASP A 145 -9.79 -0.42 -16.26
CA ASP A 145 -9.11 -1.46 -17.03
C ASP A 145 -7.59 -1.45 -16.72
N LEU A 146 -6.99 -0.26 -16.59
CA LEU A 146 -5.59 -0.14 -16.15
C LEU A 146 -5.38 -0.61 -14.71
N ALA A 147 -6.30 -0.30 -13.80
CA ALA A 147 -6.23 -0.76 -12.41
C ALA A 147 -6.40 -2.29 -12.32
N ARG A 148 -7.34 -2.89 -13.06
CA ARG A 148 -7.46 -4.34 -13.22
C ARG A 148 -6.16 -4.97 -13.72
N GLU A 149 -5.49 -4.32 -14.68
CA GLU A 149 -4.18 -4.75 -15.15
C GLU A 149 -3.08 -4.66 -14.07
N ALA A 150 -3.08 -3.59 -13.27
CA ALA A 150 -2.13 -3.43 -12.19
C ALA A 150 -2.35 -4.52 -11.11
N VAL A 151 -3.61 -4.82 -10.78
CA VAL A 151 -3.98 -5.90 -9.84
C VAL A 151 -3.42 -7.22 -10.33
N ARG A 152 -3.74 -7.69 -11.54
CA ARG A 152 -3.24 -8.99 -12.03
C ARG A 152 -1.71 -9.08 -12.03
N LYS A 153 -1.02 -7.97 -12.31
CA LYS A 153 0.46 -7.91 -12.32
C LYS A 153 1.08 -7.83 -10.92
N SER A 154 0.33 -7.36 -9.91
CA SER A 154 0.82 -7.27 -8.54
C SER A 154 0.68 -8.58 -7.76
N LEU A 155 -0.21 -9.48 -8.19
CA LEU A 155 -0.44 -10.74 -7.49
C LEU A 155 0.78 -11.65 -7.53
N VAL A 156 1.17 -12.15 -6.36
CA VAL A 156 2.28 -13.10 -6.21
C VAL A 156 1.74 -14.46 -5.80
N LEU A 157 1.94 -15.47 -6.65
CA LEU A 157 1.60 -16.85 -6.34
C LEU A 157 2.69 -17.45 -5.44
N LEU A 158 2.34 -17.71 -4.18
CA LEU A 158 3.29 -18.20 -3.17
C LEU A 158 3.33 -19.72 -3.11
N LYS A 159 2.18 -20.36 -3.29
CA LYS A 159 2.00 -21.82 -3.30
C LYS A 159 0.99 -22.21 -4.37
N ASN A 160 1.24 -23.32 -5.08
CA ASN A 160 0.31 -23.86 -6.08
C ASN A 160 0.29 -25.40 -6.11
N GLY A 161 -0.52 -26.00 -5.25
CA GLY A 161 -0.63 -27.43 -5.01
C GLY A 161 0.17 -27.89 -3.79
N LYS A 162 -0.33 -28.89 -3.06
CA LYS A 162 0.46 -29.63 -2.06
C LYS A 162 1.53 -30.52 -2.69
N ASP A 163 1.23 -31.04 -3.87
CA ASP A 163 2.14 -31.81 -4.72
C ASP A 163 2.60 -30.92 -5.87
N PRO A 164 3.89 -30.58 -5.99
CA PRO A 164 4.40 -29.73 -7.07
C PRO A 164 4.13 -30.26 -8.49
N SER A 165 3.83 -31.56 -8.64
CA SER A 165 3.46 -32.17 -9.92
C SER A 165 1.98 -31.98 -10.29
N LYS A 166 1.17 -31.46 -9.37
CA LYS A 166 -0.29 -31.28 -9.53
C LYS A 166 -0.67 -29.85 -9.14
N PRO A 167 -0.49 -28.87 -10.05
CA PRO A 167 -0.87 -27.49 -9.79
C PRO A 167 -2.37 -27.38 -9.55
N PHE A 168 -2.77 -26.56 -8.58
CA PHE A 168 -4.17 -26.32 -8.25
C PHE A 168 -4.78 -25.18 -9.08
N ILE A 169 -3.97 -24.19 -9.42
CA ILE A 169 -4.30 -23.05 -10.30
C ILE A 169 -3.68 -23.29 -11.69
N PRO A 170 -4.37 -23.01 -12.81
CA PRO A 170 -5.69 -22.36 -12.94
C PRO A 170 -6.85 -23.18 -12.41
N LEU A 171 -7.78 -22.50 -11.73
CA LEU A 171 -9.00 -23.10 -11.20
C LEU A 171 -9.94 -23.47 -12.35
N ASN A 172 -10.70 -24.56 -12.19
CA ASN A 172 -11.71 -24.96 -13.16
C ASN A 172 -12.94 -24.05 -13.08
N ARG A 173 -13.16 -23.21 -14.10
CA ARG A 173 -14.34 -22.33 -14.24
C ARG A 173 -15.67 -23.06 -14.25
N ASN A 174 -15.66 -24.35 -14.60
CA ASN A 174 -16.86 -25.19 -14.71
C ASN A 174 -16.96 -26.18 -13.53
N ALA A 175 -16.30 -25.89 -12.40
CA ALA A 175 -16.53 -26.66 -11.19
C ALA A 175 -18.02 -26.62 -10.82
N LYS A 176 -18.59 -27.76 -10.38
CA LYS A 176 -20.03 -27.87 -10.13
C LYS A 176 -20.49 -26.86 -9.06
N ARG A 177 -19.71 -26.76 -7.98
CA ARG A 177 -20.01 -25.90 -6.84
C ARG A 177 -18.74 -25.36 -6.20
N ILE A 178 -18.68 -24.05 -6.01
CA ILE A 178 -17.54 -23.33 -5.44
C ILE A 178 -17.99 -22.63 -4.16
N LEU A 179 -17.23 -22.82 -3.07
CA LEU A 179 -17.38 -22.03 -1.86
C LEU A 179 -16.50 -20.78 -1.94
N ILE A 180 -17.09 -19.61 -1.68
CA ILE A 180 -16.37 -18.36 -1.42
C ILE A 180 -16.56 -18.02 0.05
N ALA A 181 -15.45 -17.83 0.77
CA ALA A 181 -15.48 -17.55 2.20
C ALA A 181 -14.40 -16.54 2.63
N GLY A 182 -14.42 -16.18 3.90
CA GLY A 182 -13.47 -15.28 4.52
C GLY A 182 -13.94 -13.83 4.53
N THR A 183 -13.41 -13.07 5.50
CA THR A 183 -13.82 -11.70 5.80
C THR A 183 -13.57 -10.71 4.66
N HIS A 184 -12.68 -11.03 3.72
CA HIS A 184 -12.25 -10.13 2.65
C HIS A 184 -12.88 -10.47 1.30
N ALA A 185 -13.66 -11.55 1.20
CA ALA A 185 -14.18 -12.00 -0.09
C ALA A 185 -15.24 -11.06 -0.68
N ASN A 186 -16.03 -10.39 0.16
CA ASN A 186 -17.09 -9.48 -0.28
C ASN A 186 -17.00 -8.09 0.39
N ASP A 187 -15.79 -7.53 0.46
CA ASP A 187 -15.55 -6.25 1.12
C ASP A 187 -14.57 -5.37 0.30
N ILE A 188 -15.12 -4.36 -0.39
CA ILE A 188 -14.33 -3.39 -1.18
C ILE A 188 -13.35 -2.63 -0.29
N GLY A 189 -13.79 -2.23 0.90
CA GLY A 189 -12.99 -1.49 1.84
C GLY A 189 -11.73 -2.22 2.27
N TYR A 190 -11.87 -3.50 2.59
CA TYR A 190 -10.76 -4.37 2.98
C TYR A 190 -9.77 -4.63 1.83
N GLN A 191 -10.24 -4.87 0.60
CA GLN A 191 -9.33 -5.03 -0.55
C GLN A 191 -8.65 -3.72 -0.97
N CYS A 192 -9.16 -2.55 -0.56
CA CYS A 192 -8.52 -1.26 -0.82
C CYS A 192 -7.53 -0.83 0.27
N GLY A 193 -7.84 -1.10 1.54
CA GLY A 193 -7.00 -0.70 2.68
C GLY A 193 -7.12 0.79 3.06
N GLY A 194 -6.09 1.30 3.74
CA GLY A 194 -6.02 2.70 4.16
C GLY A 194 -5.96 3.68 2.97
N TRP A 195 -6.11 4.97 3.26
CA TRP A 195 -6.11 6.03 2.25
C TRP A 195 -7.17 5.89 1.14
N THR A 196 -8.22 5.08 1.38
CA THR A 196 -9.34 4.93 0.46
C THR A 196 -10.59 5.53 1.08
N ARG A 197 -11.10 6.62 0.48
CA ARG A 197 -12.20 7.48 0.98
C ARG A 197 -11.91 8.22 2.28
N THR A 198 -11.35 7.56 3.29
CA THR A 198 -10.95 8.13 4.58
C THR A 198 -9.46 7.83 4.83
N LYS A 199 -8.83 8.55 5.77
CA LYS A 199 -7.42 8.35 6.14
C LYS A 199 -7.12 6.88 6.47
N TYR A 200 -7.91 6.28 7.35
CA TYR A 200 -7.70 4.90 7.81
C TYR A 200 -8.41 3.84 6.95
N GLY A 201 -9.23 4.24 5.98
CA GLY A 201 -10.16 3.33 5.30
C GLY A 201 -11.30 2.87 6.22
N SER A 202 -12.14 1.97 5.70
CA SER A 202 -13.21 1.32 6.45
C SER A 202 -13.67 0.04 5.75
N SER A 203 -14.36 -0.86 6.45
CA SER A 203 -15.01 -2.06 5.88
C SER A 203 -16.24 -1.69 5.04
N GLY A 204 -16.62 -2.57 4.11
CA GLY A 204 -17.86 -2.56 3.36
C GLY A 204 -17.75 -1.96 1.96
N GLN A 205 -18.89 -1.67 1.35
CA GLN A 205 -18.99 -1.04 0.03
C GLN A 205 -18.73 0.48 0.12
N ILE A 206 -17.48 0.88 0.38
CA ILE A 206 -17.10 2.28 0.62
C ILE A 206 -17.01 3.11 -0.68
N THR A 207 -16.89 2.45 -1.82
CA THR A 207 -16.79 3.09 -3.14
C THR A 207 -17.25 2.15 -4.25
N ILE A 208 -17.28 2.62 -5.50
CA ILE A 208 -17.64 1.82 -6.67
C ILE A 208 -16.44 0.96 -7.06
N GLY A 209 -16.63 -0.37 -7.05
CA GLY A 209 -15.65 -1.38 -7.44
C GLY A 209 -16.30 -2.76 -7.47
N THR A 210 -15.51 -3.77 -7.81
CA THR A 210 -15.89 -5.18 -7.86
C THR A 210 -15.17 -5.94 -6.76
N THR A 211 -15.92 -6.65 -5.91
CA THR A 211 -15.34 -7.50 -4.87
C THR A 211 -14.74 -8.77 -5.46
N ILE A 212 -13.97 -9.52 -4.67
CA ILE A 212 -13.51 -10.86 -5.07
C ILE A 212 -14.70 -11.78 -5.36
N LEU A 213 -15.73 -11.75 -4.52
CA LEU A 213 -16.95 -12.54 -4.69
C LEU A 213 -17.64 -12.24 -6.03
N ASP A 214 -17.87 -10.96 -6.31
CA ASP A 214 -18.57 -10.56 -7.53
C ASP A 214 -17.71 -10.87 -8.77
N ALA A 215 -16.40 -10.63 -8.69
CA ALA A 215 -15.47 -11.00 -9.76
C ALA A 215 -15.46 -12.51 -10.05
N VAL A 216 -15.58 -13.36 -9.02
CA VAL A 216 -15.66 -14.83 -9.20
C VAL A 216 -16.99 -15.21 -9.83
N LYS A 217 -18.11 -14.66 -9.35
CA LYS A 217 -19.44 -14.93 -9.93
C LYS A 217 -19.50 -14.59 -11.43
N GLU A 218 -18.82 -13.51 -11.84
CA GLU A 218 -18.76 -13.11 -13.25
C GLU A 218 -17.79 -13.95 -14.09
N ALA A 219 -16.78 -14.60 -13.47
CA ALA A 219 -15.75 -15.35 -14.17
C ALA A 219 -16.08 -16.84 -14.40
N VAL A 220 -16.91 -17.44 -13.54
CA VAL A 220 -17.25 -18.87 -13.62
C VAL A 220 -18.28 -19.17 -14.72
N GLY A 221 -18.40 -20.44 -15.10
CA GLY A 221 -19.40 -20.89 -16.07
C GLY A 221 -20.83 -20.73 -15.55
N HIS A 222 -21.80 -20.56 -16.47
CA HIS A 222 -23.21 -20.34 -16.12
C HIS A 222 -23.85 -21.47 -15.30
N GLU A 223 -23.29 -22.69 -15.35
CA GLU A 223 -23.78 -23.86 -14.60
C GLU A 223 -23.09 -24.03 -13.24
N THR A 224 -22.07 -23.23 -12.94
CA THR A 224 -21.35 -23.28 -11.67
C THR A 224 -22.14 -22.60 -10.57
N GLU A 225 -22.43 -23.33 -9.50
CA GLU A 225 -23.06 -22.76 -8.31
C GLU A 225 -22.01 -22.13 -7.40
N VAL A 226 -22.06 -20.80 -7.24
CA VAL A 226 -21.19 -20.05 -6.32
C VAL A 226 -21.95 -19.78 -5.03
N ILE A 227 -21.49 -20.37 -3.92
CA ILE A 227 -22.06 -20.15 -2.60
C ILE A 227 -21.10 -19.28 -1.79
N TYR A 228 -21.62 -18.20 -1.22
CA TYR A 228 -20.88 -17.33 -0.32
C TYR A 228 -21.32 -17.58 1.12
N GLU A 229 -20.36 -17.86 1.99
CA GLU A 229 -20.54 -17.87 3.43
C GLU A 229 -19.26 -17.29 4.06
N GLN A 230 -19.38 -16.18 4.78
CA GLN A 230 -18.21 -15.43 5.25
C GLN A 230 -17.38 -16.25 6.25
N CYS A 231 -18.07 -16.92 7.17
CA CYS A 231 -17.47 -17.72 8.24
C CYS A 231 -18.19 -19.07 8.33
N PRO A 232 -17.92 -20.01 7.41
CA PRO A 232 -18.65 -21.27 7.34
C PRO A 232 -18.36 -22.15 8.56
N SER A 233 -19.40 -22.84 9.05
CA SER A 233 -19.23 -23.88 10.06
C SER A 233 -18.88 -25.23 9.41
N THR A 234 -18.39 -26.16 10.22
CA THR A 234 -18.11 -27.54 9.76
C THR A 234 -19.37 -28.21 9.20
N GLU A 235 -20.51 -28.04 9.87
CA GLU A 235 -21.79 -28.62 9.44
C GLU A 235 -22.24 -28.05 8.09
N PHE A 236 -22.03 -26.75 7.86
CA PHE A 236 -22.34 -26.12 6.58
C PHE A 236 -21.51 -26.73 5.45
N ILE A 237 -20.21 -26.93 5.67
CA ILE A 237 -19.30 -27.51 4.68
C ILE A 237 -19.69 -28.96 4.36
N GLU A 238 -19.95 -29.77 5.38
CA GLU A 238 -20.30 -31.18 5.21
C GLU A 238 -21.63 -31.39 4.49
N CYS A 239 -22.58 -30.46 4.62
CA CYS A 239 -23.88 -30.53 3.95
C CYS A 239 -23.85 -30.13 2.46
N ASN A 240 -22.79 -29.49 1.96
CA ASN A 240 -22.84 -28.75 0.69
C ASN A 240 -21.89 -29.23 -0.43
N GLU A 241 -21.18 -30.36 -0.30
CA GLU A 241 -20.33 -30.98 -1.35
C GLU A 241 -19.68 -29.98 -2.34
N PHE A 242 -18.64 -29.27 -1.89
CA PHE A 242 -17.92 -28.29 -2.70
C PHE A 242 -16.79 -28.93 -3.52
N SER A 243 -16.62 -28.48 -4.77
CA SER A 243 -15.51 -28.92 -5.62
C SER A 243 -14.19 -28.25 -5.23
N LEU A 244 -14.25 -26.98 -4.85
CA LEU A 244 -13.12 -26.18 -4.36
C LEU A 244 -13.64 -25.00 -3.54
N ALA A 245 -12.74 -24.39 -2.76
CA ALA A 245 -13.00 -23.17 -2.03
C ALA A 245 -11.99 -22.07 -2.38
N ILE A 246 -12.47 -20.82 -2.41
CA ILE A 246 -11.66 -19.61 -2.44
C ILE A 246 -11.92 -18.86 -1.14
N VAL A 247 -10.89 -18.72 -0.31
CA VAL A 247 -10.98 -18.09 1.00
C VAL A 247 -10.14 -16.81 0.98
N ALA A 248 -10.79 -15.64 1.09
CA ALA A 248 -10.11 -14.36 1.14
C ALA A 248 -10.08 -13.81 2.57
N ILE A 249 -8.87 -13.62 3.10
CA ILE A 249 -8.60 -13.17 4.47
C ILE A 249 -7.46 -12.16 4.46
N GLY A 250 -7.27 -11.41 5.54
CA GLY A 250 -6.27 -10.35 5.52
C GLY A 250 -6.34 -9.34 6.65
N GLU A 251 -5.53 -8.29 6.52
CA GLU A 251 -5.52 -7.17 7.45
C GLU A 251 -6.76 -6.27 7.29
N ALA A 252 -7.15 -5.59 8.37
CA ALA A 252 -8.07 -4.46 8.28
C ALA A 252 -7.38 -3.26 7.58
N PRO A 253 -8.12 -2.27 7.08
CA PRO A 253 -7.57 -1.00 6.65
C PRO A 253 -6.84 -0.27 7.79
N TYR A 254 -5.67 0.28 7.50
CA TYR A 254 -4.88 1.11 8.42
C TYR A 254 -4.05 2.12 7.62
N ALA A 255 -3.59 3.18 8.29
CA ALA A 255 -2.66 4.15 7.73
C ALA A 255 -1.73 4.67 8.83
N GLU A 256 -0.49 4.99 8.44
CA GLU A 256 0.54 5.58 9.31
C GLU A 256 0.75 4.74 10.58
N CYS A 257 0.90 5.39 11.75
CA CYS A 257 1.12 4.73 13.04
C CYS A 257 -0.02 3.79 13.46
N GLY A 258 -1.23 3.96 12.90
CA GLY A 258 -2.34 3.03 13.12
C GLY A 258 -2.09 1.63 12.56
N GLY A 259 -1.10 1.50 11.66
CA GLY A 259 -0.64 0.23 11.12
C GLY A 259 0.53 -0.40 11.87
N ASP A 260 1.13 0.26 12.86
CA ASP A 260 2.29 -0.30 13.57
C ASP A 260 1.87 -1.55 14.34
N ASN A 261 2.42 -2.71 13.98
CA ASN A 261 2.05 -3.99 14.54
C ASN A 261 3.29 -4.87 14.71
N LYS A 262 3.57 -5.30 15.94
CA LYS A 262 4.70 -6.17 16.27
C LYS A 262 4.40 -7.65 16.12
N GLU A 263 3.14 -8.05 16.08
CA GLU A 263 2.74 -9.46 16.01
C GLU A 263 2.61 -9.95 14.57
N LEU A 264 2.16 -9.08 13.66
CA LEU A 264 2.01 -9.36 12.22
C LEU A 264 1.25 -10.66 11.91
N VAL A 265 0.29 -11.03 12.76
CA VAL A 265 -0.60 -12.19 12.56
C VAL A 265 -1.80 -11.83 11.69
N ILE A 266 -2.37 -12.83 11.01
CA ILE A 266 -3.60 -12.63 10.22
C ILE A 266 -4.79 -12.41 11.18
N PRO A 267 -5.50 -11.26 11.12
CA PRO A 267 -6.56 -10.95 12.08
C PRO A 267 -7.88 -11.66 11.73
N PHE A 268 -8.93 -11.33 12.49
CA PHE A 268 -10.31 -11.81 12.29
C PHE A 268 -10.49 -13.32 12.30
N ASN A 269 -9.63 -14.05 13.03
CA ASN A 269 -9.59 -15.51 13.01
C ASN A 269 -9.44 -16.08 11.59
N GLY A 270 -8.74 -15.35 10.69
CA GLY A 270 -8.62 -15.74 9.29
C GLY A 270 -7.99 -17.12 9.10
N THR A 271 -6.97 -17.46 9.90
CA THR A 271 -6.37 -18.81 9.90
C THR A 271 -7.38 -19.88 10.33
N GLY A 272 -8.19 -19.61 11.37
CA GLY A 272 -9.23 -20.53 11.82
C GLY A 272 -10.34 -20.75 10.79
N ILE A 273 -10.72 -19.72 10.02
CA ILE A 273 -11.66 -19.86 8.89
C ILE A 273 -11.05 -20.78 7.83
N VAL A 274 -9.79 -20.56 7.47
CA VAL A 274 -9.08 -21.41 6.51
C VAL A 274 -8.96 -22.84 7.02
N ASP A 275 -8.67 -23.06 8.29
CA ASP A 275 -8.57 -24.39 8.89
C ASP A 275 -9.87 -25.19 8.69
N ILE A 276 -11.01 -24.59 9.05
CA ILE A 276 -12.33 -25.24 8.92
C ILE A 276 -12.62 -25.62 7.47
N VAL A 277 -12.27 -24.76 6.52
CA VAL A 277 -12.53 -24.97 5.08
C VAL A 277 -11.55 -25.97 4.45
N ALA A 278 -10.25 -25.78 4.67
CA ALA A 278 -9.18 -26.55 4.03
C ALA A 278 -9.06 -27.99 4.55
N ASP A 279 -9.61 -28.29 5.74
CA ASP A 279 -9.70 -29.65 6.27
C ASP A 279 -10.65 -30.54 5.45
N LYS A 280 -11.55 -29.96 4.64
CA LYS A 280 -12.59 -30.69 3.90
C LYS A 280 -12.61 -30.40 2.41
N ILE A 281 -12.17 -29.20 2.00
CA ILE A 281 -12.29 -28.72 0.61
C ILE A 281 -10.90 -28.27 0.11
N PRO A 282 -10.48 -28.67 -1.12
CA PRO A 282 -9.30 -28.09 -1.77
C PRO A 282 -9.42 -26.57 -1.83
N THR A 283 -8.47 -25.86 -1.20
CA THR A 283 -8.63 -24.43 -0.90
C THR A 283 -7.52 -23.58 -1.50
N LEU A 284 -7.93 -22.55 -2.25
CA LEU A 284 -7.13 -21.38 -2.58
C LEU A 284 -7.33 -20.31 -1.50
N VAL A 285 -6.24 -19.83 -0.90
CA VAL A 285 -6.26 -18.63 -0.06
C VAL A 285 -5.80 -17.42 -0.85
N ILE A 286 -6.59 -16.33 -0.78
CA ILE A 286 -6.20 -14.99 -1.24
C ILE A 286 -5.92 -14.16 0.01
N LEU A 287 -4.65 -13.79 0.21
CA LEU A 287 -4.21 -12.99 1.34
C LEU A 287 -4.15 -11.51 0.96
N ILE A 288 -4.98 -10.70 1.62
CA ILE A 288 -5.05 -9.25 1.45
C ILE A 288 -4.27 -8.59 2.60
N SER A 289 -3.14 -7.96 2.30
CA SER A 289 -2.29 -7.34 3.34
C SER A 289 -1.43 -6.23 2.79
N GLY A 290 -1.08 -5.23 3.61
CA GLY A 290 -0.15 -4.18 3.20
C GLY A 290 1.32 -4.63 3.20
N ARG A 291 1.59 -5.83 3.73
CA ARG A 291 2.93 -6.34 4.09
C ARG A 291 2.90 -7.86 4.33
N PRO A 292 4.06 -8.52 4.52
CA PRO A 292 4.13 -9.93 4.89
C PRO A 292 3.57 -10.14 6.30
N LEU A 293 2.87 -11.25 6.49
CA LEU A 293 2.31 -11.68 7.77
C LEU A 293 2.87 -13.04 8.17
N VAL A 294 2.71 -13.41 9.44
CA VAL A 294 3.04 -14.74 9.94
C VAL A 294 2.25 -15.79 9.15
N LEU A 295 2.98 -16.69 8.51
CA LEU A 295 2.43 -17.87 7.82
C LEU A 295 3.02 -19.12 8.46
N GLU A 296 2.25 -19.75 9.34
CA GLU A 296 2.69 -20.98 9.98
C GLU A 296 2.81 -22.14 8.96
N GLN A 297 3.74 -23.04 9.22
CA GLN A 297 3.95 -24.21 8.37
C GLN A 297 2.68 -25.10 8.32
N SER A 298 2.00 -25.27 9.45
CA SER A 298 0.71 -25.99 9.58
C SER A 298 -0.36 -25.42 8.64
N PHE A 299 -0.47 -24.08 8.59
CA PHE A 299 -1.37 -23.37 7.69
C PHE A 299 -1.01 -23.62 6.22
N LEU A 300 0.28 -23.50 5.87
CA LEU A 300 0.75 -23.74 4.52
C LEU A 300 0.52 -25.18 4.07
N GLU A 301 0.66 -26.18 4.95
CA GLU A 301 0.46 -27.60 4.63
C GLU A 301 -1.00 -27.96 4.31
N LYS A 302 -1.96 -27.26 4.92
CA LYS A 302 -3.40 -27.53 4.76
C LYS A 302 -3.98 -27.02 3.43
N ILE A 303 -3.51 -25.89 2.93
CA ILE A 303 -4.07 -25.24 1.74
C ILE A 303 -3.48 -25.81 0.46
N GLU A 304 -4.20 -25.71 -0.66
CA GLU A 304 -3.66 -26.08 -1.97
C GLU A 304 -2.84 -24.93 -2.56
N ALA A 305 -3.38 -23.71 -2.55
CA ALA A 305 -2.70 -22.56 -3.13
C ALA A 305 -2.81 -21.31 -2.25
N LEU A 306 -1.83 -20.42 -2.39
CA LEU A 306 -1.76 -19.15 -1.68
C LEU A 306 -1.35 -18.05 -2.65
N VAL A 307 -2.18 -17.00 -2.73
CA VAL A 307 -1.89 -15.79 -3.49
C VAL A 307 -1.76 -14.62 -2.51
N ALA A 308 -0.61 -13.94 -2.53
CA ALA A 308 -0.47 -12.65 -1.89
C ALA A 308 -1.01 -11.57 -2.85
N ALA A 309 -2.11 -10.95 -2.48
CA ALA A 309 -2.81 -9.96 -3.31
C ALA A 309 -2.48 -8.50 -2.94
N LEU A 310 -1.69 -8.29 -1.88
CA LEU A 310 -1.41 -6.99 -1.31
C LEU A 310 -2.70 -6.23 -0.97
N LEU A 311 -2.83 -4.98 -1.39
CA LEU A 311 -4.05 -4.17 -1.34
C LEU A 311 -4.49 -3.84 -2.78
N PRO A 312 -5.28 -4.71 -3.44
CA PRO A 312 -5.53 -4.62 -4.88
C PRO A 312 -6.47 -3.47 -5.30
N GLY A 313 -7.10 -2.74 -4.38
CA GLY A 313 -7.96 -1.61 -4.76
C GLY A 313 -9.32 -2.06 -5.31
N THR A 314 -9.91 -1.32 -6.24
CA THR A 314 -11.34 -1.48 -6.60
C THR A 314 -11.64 -2.58 -7.63
N GLU A 315 -10.65 -3.13 -8.31
CA GLU A 315 -10.86 -3.97 -9.50
C GLU A 315 -10.59 -5.44 -9.22
N GLY A 316 -11.48 -6.09 -8.46
CA GLY A 316 -11.37 -7.51 -8.07
C GLY A 316 -11.24 -8.47 -9.26
N HIS A 317 -11.68 -8.07 -10.46
CA HIS A 317 -11.49 -8.83 -11.69
C HIS A 317 -10.03 -9.13 -12.03
N GLY A 318 -9.09 -8.30 -11.59
CA GLY A 318 -7.66 -8.57 -11.82
C GLY A 318 -7.18 -9.81 -11.07
N ILE A 319 -7.88 -10.20 -10.00
CA ILE A 319 -7.61 -11.45 -9.29
C ILE A 319 -8.14 -12.63 -10.09
N THR A 320 -9.37 -12.54 -10.59
CA THR A 320 -9.99 -13.63 -11.35
C THR A 320 -9.36 -13.86 -12.72
N ASP A 321 -8.83 -12.80 -13.34
CA ASP A 321 -8.02 -12.87 -14.57
C ASP A 321 -6.87 -13.88 -14.46
N VAL A 322 -6.16 -13.88 -13.33
CA VAL A 322 -5.08 -14.83 -13.15
C VAL A 322 -5.61 -16.15 -12.63
N ILE A 323 -6.33 -16.23 -11.50
CA ILE A 323 -6.62 -17.54 -10.86
C ILE A 323 -7.44 -18.50 -11.72
N PHE A 324 -8.15 -18.02 -12.75
CA PHE A 324 -8.86 -18.87 -13.72
C PHE A 324 -8.16 -19.03 -15.07
N GLY A 325 -6.95 -18.48 -15.22
CA GLY A 325 -6.04 -18.74 -16.34
C GLY A 325 -6.19 -17.85 -17.56
N ASP A 326 -6.85 -16.69 -17.49
CA ASP A 326 -6.87 -15.73 -18.61
C ASP A 326 -5.50 -15.08 -18.81
N HIS A 327 -4.75 -14.95 -17.71
CA HIS A 327 -3.41 -14.39 -17.68
C HIS A 327 -2.51 -15.17 -16.71
N ASP A 328 -1.21 -15.21 -17.02
CA ASP A 328 -0.20 -15.79 -16.13
C ASP A 328 0.08 -14.87 -14.92
N PHE A 329 0.44 -15.48 -13.79
CA PHE A 329 1.07 -14.77 -12.69
C PHE A 329 2.43 -14.21 -13.12
N LYS A 330 2.64 -12.91 -12.86
CA LYS A 330 3.90 -12.21 -13.13
C LYS A 330 4.50 -11.54 -11.90
N GLY A 331 3.71 -11.37 -10.85
CA GLY A 331 4.15 -10.72 -9.64
C GLY A 331 5.29 -11.48 -8.99
N LYS A 332 6.29 -10.72 -8.52
CA LYS A 332 7.38 -11.18 -7.68
C LYS A 332 7.35 -10.36 -6.41
N LEU A 333 7.70 -10.97 -5.27
CA LEU A 333 7.70 -10.30 -3.99
C LEU A 333 8.63 -9.07 -4.01
N PRO A 334 8.13 -7.85 -3.77
CA PRO A 334 8.96 -6.65 -3.67
C PRO A 334 9.61 -6.50 -2.28
N MET A 335 9.34 -7.44 -1.38
CA MET A 335 9.83 -7.49 0.00
C MET A 335 10.01 -8.94 0.44
N THR A 336 10.99 -9.20 1.30
CA THR A 336 11.21 -10.53 1.86
C THR A 336 10.06 -10.94 2.77
N TRP A 337 9.58 -12.19 2.64
CA TRP A 337 8.62 -12.77 3.58
C TRP A 337 9.38 -13.48 4.69
N PHE A 338 9.27 -12.98 5.93
CA PHE A 338 9.93 -13.56 7.09
C PHE A 338 9.33 -14.91 7.47
N LYS A 339 10.13 -15.81 8.07
CA LYS A 339 9.61 -17.05 8.69
C LYS A 339 9.00 -16.78 10.05
N ARG A 340 9.61 -15.87 10.82
CA ARG A 340 9.17 -15.49 12.15
C ARG A 340 9.48 -14.02 12.42
N VAL A 341 8.66 -13.37 13.23
CA VAL A 341 8.73 -11.93 13.49
C VAL A 341 10.08 -11.53 14.10
N GLU A 342 10.70 -12.39 14.92
CA GLU A 342 11.97 -12.10 15.60
C GLU A 342 13.14 -11.93 14.62
N GLN A 343 12.97 -12.29 13.34
CA GLN A 343 13.96 -12.00 12.30
C GLN A 343 14.00 -10.51 11.92
N LEU A 344 12.94 -9.75 12.20
CA LEU A 344 12.83 -8.33 11.85
C LEU A 344 13.60 -7.42 12.81
N ASP A 345 13.88 -7.88 14.03
CA ASP A 345 14.58 -7.11 15.07
C ASP A 345 16.11 -7.07 14.89
N GLN A 346 16.65 -7.65 13.81
CA GLN A 346 18.09 -7.64 13.52
C GLN A 346 18.44 -6.57 12.47
N PRO A 347 18.98 -5.41 12.88
CA PRO A 347 19.43 -4.39 11.94
C PRO A 347 20.75 -4.87 11.32
N VAL A 348 20.70 -5.45 10.13
CA VAL A 348 21.92 -5.68 9.35
C VAL A 348 22.01 -4.58 8.30
N GLU A 349 23.10 -3.80 8.39
CA GLU A 349 23.44 -2.80 7.39
C GLU A 349 23.52 -3.44 5.99
N GLY A 350 22.71 -2.96 5.06
CA GLY A 350 22.97 -3.09 3.62
C GLY A 350 22.70 -4.43 2.94
N VAL A 351 22.04 -5.41 3.56
CA VAL A 351 21.70 -6.68 2.90
C VAL A 351 20.30 -7.14 3.31
N ASN A 352 19.61 -7.80 2.37
CA ASN A 352 18.42 -8.64 2.54
C ASN A 352 18.52 -9.62 3.74
N SER A 353 18.51 -9.15 4.99
CA SER A 353 18.72 -10.01 6.16
C SER A 353 17.41 -10.61 6.65
N CYS A 354 16.84 -11.50 5.86
CA CYS A 354 16.56 -12.80 6.43
C CYS A 354 17.53 -13.74 5.73
N ASP A 355 18.63 -14.14 6.38
CA ASP A 355 19.49 -15.22 5.89
C ASP A 355 18.70 -16.53 5.69
N ASP A 356 17.49 -16.59 6.24
CA ASP A 356 16.57 -17.70 6.13
C ASP A 356 15.11 -17.19 5.96
N PRO A 357 14.75 -16.66 4.78
CA PRO A 357 13.40 -16.15 4.52
C PRO A 357 12.42 -17.29 4.30
N LEU A 358 11.13 -17.07 4.56
CA LEU A 358 10.08 -18.01 4.16
C LEU A 358 9.93 -17.98 2.64
N PHE A 359 9.86 -16.77 2.09
CA PHE A 359 9.93 -16.50 0.66
C PHE A 359 10.91 -15.34 0.44
N PRO A 360 11.98 -15.51 -0.37
CA PRO A 360 12.96 -14.46 -0.58
C PRO A 360 12.38 -13.30 -1.41
N LEU A 361 13.04 -12.13 -1.34
CA LEU A 361 12.81 -11.04 -2.27
C LEU A 361 12.87 -11.54 -3.72
N GLY A 362 11.90 -11.15 -4.54
CA GLY A 362 11.79 -11.59 -5.93
C GLY A 362 11.17 -12.97 -6.12
N TYR A 363 10.72 -13.66 -5.06
CA TYR A 363 10.00 -14.94 -5.17
C TYR A 363 8.60 -14.75 -5.78
N GLY A 364 8.14 -15.74 -6.53
CA GLY A 364 6.79 -15.82 -7.08
C GLY A 364 6.70 -16.91 -8.15
N LEU A 365 5.74 -17.82 -8.01
CA LEU A 365 5.55 -18.94 -8.93
C LEU A 365 4.86 -18.49 -10.23
N ALA A 366 5.17 -19.18 -11.33
CA ALA A 366 4.46 -19.06 -12.61
C ALA A 366 3.59 -20.31 -12.85
N TYR A 367 2.68 -20.28 -13.84
CA TYR A 367 1.85 -21.45 -14.16
C TYR A 367 2.63 -22.62 -14.72
N ASN A 368 3.51 -22.33 -15.68
CA ASN A 368 4.35 -23.33 -16.28
C ASN A 368 5.74 -23.19 -15.66
N ASN A 369 6.17 -24.22 -14.92
CA ASN A 369 7.57 -24.43 -14.60
C ASN A 369 8.34 -24.76 -15.89
N GLU A 370 8.53 -23.77 -16.76
CA GLU A 370 9.78 -23.71 -17.49
C GLU A 370 10.75 -22.95 -16.58
N ILE A 371 11.58 -23.72 -15.89
CA ILE A 371 12.78 -23.21 -15.24
C ILE A 371 13.61 -22.58 -16.37
N SER A 372 13.54 -21.26 -16.51
CA SER A 372 14.48 -20.52 -17.34
C SER A 372 15.82 -20.57 -16.61
N HIS A 373 16.65 -21.50 -17.04
CA HIS A 373 18.08 -21.38 -16.90
C HIS A 373 18.55 -20.41 -17.98
N ASP A 374 18.70 -19.14 -17.63
CA ASP A 374 19.60 -18.21 -18.30
C ASP A 374 20.32 -17.36 -17.25
#